data_AF-G0ZHX8-F1
#
_entry.id   AF-G0ZHX8-F1
#
_cell.length_a   1.000
_cell.length_b   1.000
_cell.length_c   1.000
_cell.angle_alpha   90.00
_cell.angle_beta   90.00
_cell.angle_gamma   90.00
#
_symmetry.space_group_name_H-M   'P 1'
#
loop_
_entity.id
_entity.type
_entity.pdbx_description
1 polymer ?
#
loop_
_entity_poly.entity_id
_entity_poly.type
_entity_poly.pdbx_seq_one_letter_code
_entity_poly.pdbx_strand_id
1 'polypeptide(L)' 'TALQAVWSVLLSRYQRSDDLTFGTVVSGRPAEIKGVEHTVGLFINVVPRRVKLAENMTFNGLLKQLQEQSLES' A
#
# COMPACT_ATOMS: atom_id res chain seq x y z
N THR A 1 4.43 3.15 -1.48
CA THR A 1 3.35 3.68 -2.35
C THR A 1 3.66 3.59 -3.84
N ALA A 2 4.69 4.25 -4.38
CA ALA A 2 4.94 4.28 -5.84
C ALA A 2 5.11 2.89 -6.50
N LEU A 3 5.95 2.03 -5.90
CA LEU A 3 6.13 0.67 -6.39
C LEU A 3 4.82 -0.15 -6.36
N GLN A 4 4.02 -0.01 -5.29
CA GLN A 4 2.73 -0.69 -5.17
C GLN A 4 1.73 -0.20 -6.24
N ALA A 5 1.79 1.08 -6.62
CA ALA A 5 0.96 1.63 -7.69
C ALA A 5 1.30 0.99 -9.04
N VAL A 6 2.59 0.94 -9.41
CA VAL A 6 3.07 0.27 -10.63
C VAL A 6 2.69 -1.21 -10.60
N TRP A 7 2.88 -1.87 -9.45
CA TRP A 7 2.54 -3.28 -9.26
C TRP A 7 1.04 -3.55 -9.46
N SER A 8 0.17 -2.67 -8.96
CA SER A 8 -1.28 -2.78 -9.13
C SER A 8 -1.70 -2.66 -10.60
N VAL A 9 -1.12 -1.69 -11.32
CA VAL A 9 -1.37 -1.53 -12.76
C VAL A 9 -0.91 -2.75 -13.54
N LEU A 10 0.29 -3.27 -13.24
CA LEU A 10 0.81 -4.46 -13.87
C LEU A 10 -0.10 -5.67 -13.63
N LEU A 11 -0.47 -5.94 -12.38
CA LEU A 11 -1.35 -7.05 -12.03
C LEU A 11 -2.73 -6.95 -12.68
N SER A 12 -3.32 -5.75 -12.79
CA SER A 12 -4.62 -5.57 -13.47
C SER A 12 -4.55 -6.04 -14.92
N ARG A 13 -3.46 -5.75 -15.63
CA ARG A 13 -3.27 -6.21 -17.02
C ARG A 13 -3.16 -7.73 -17.13
N TYR A 14 -2.48 -8.38 -16.19
CA TYR A 14 -2.33 -9.84 -16.20
C TYR A 14 -3.59 -10.57 -15.74
N GLN A 15 -4.30 -10.03 -14.75
CA GLN A 15 -5.47 -10.68 -14.15
C GLN A 15 -6.79 -10.28 -14.81
N ARG A 16 -6.77 -9.29 -15.71
CA ARG A 16 -7.99 -8.69 -16.32
C ARG A 16 -9.03 -8.31 -15.26
N SER A 17 -8.56 -7.79 -14.13
CA SER A 17 -9.37 -7.36 -12.99
C SER A 17 -8.89 -6.01 -12.49
N ASP A 18 -9.83 -5.13 -12.21
CA ASP A 18 -9.58 -3.82 -11.62
C ASP A 18 -9.76 -3.79 -10.10
N ASP A 19 -10.13 -4.92 -9.50
CA ASP A 19 -10.14 -5.13 -8.05
C ASP A 19 -9.10 -6.21 -7.70
N LEU A 20 -8.04 -5.79 -7.01
CA LEU A 20 -6.85 -6.59 -6.77
C LEU A 20 -6.50 -6.58 -5.28
N THR A 21 -5.97 -7.70 -4.78
CA THR A 21 -5.41 -7.78 -3.43
C THR A 21 -4.04 -8.46 -3.46
N PHE A 22 -3.08 -7.87 -2.77
CA PHE A 22 -1.74 -8.46 -2.58
C PHE A 22 -1.17 -8.09 -1.20
N GLY A 23 -0.24 -8.89 -0.69
CA GLY A 23 0.44 -8.59 0.57
C GLY A 23 1.45 -7.46 0.44
N THR A 24 1.52 -6.58 1.43
CA THR A 24 2.60 -5.59 1.56
C THR A 24 3.22 -5.64 2.95
N VAL A 25 4.54 -5.51 3.00
CA VAL A 25 5.27 -5.33 4.27
C VAL A 25 5.11 -3.88 4.73
N VAL A 26 4.78 -3.69 6.00
CA VAL A 26 4.76 -2.38 6.68
C VAL A 26 5.73 -2.40 7.86
N SER A 27 6.20 -1.22 8.28
CA SER A 27 7.15 -1.11 9.40
C SER A 27 6.55 -1.54 10.73
N GLY A 28 5.24 -1.34 10.92
CA GLY A 28 4.51 -1.57 12.17
C GLY A 28 5.08 -0.77 13.34
N ARG A 29 5.67 0.41 13.06
CA ARG A 29 6.21 1.34 14.06
C ARG A 29 5.25 2.54 14.23
N PRO A 30 4.46 2.60 15.32
CA PRO A 30 3.48 3.67 15.51
C PRO A 30 4.14 5.03 15.76
N ALA A 31 3.72 6.07 15.05
CA ALA A 31 4.28 7.43 15.18
C ALA A 31 4.09 8.05 16.58
N GLU A 32 3.14 7.54 17.37
CA GLU A 32 2.84 7.99 18.73
C GLU A 32 3.93 7.63 19.74
N ILE A 33 4.76 6.62 19.44
CA ILE A 33 5.81 6.13 20.33
C ILE A 33 7.12 6.85 20.01
N LYS A 34 7.55 7.76 20.90
CA LYS A 34 8.82 8.48 20.76
C LYS A 34 9.99 7.49 20.67
N GLY A 35 10.84 7.67 19.67
CA GLY A 35 12.05 6.85 19.47
C GLY A 35 11.79 5.45 18.92
N VAL A 36 10.54 5.13 18.51
CA VAL A 36 10.18 3.80 18.00
C VAL A 36 11.07 3.35 16.84
N GLU A 37 11.55 4.26 16.00
CA GLU A 37 12.43 3.96 14.87
C GLU A 37 13.77 3.33 15.28
N HIS A 38 14.20 3.53 16.52
CA HIS A 38 15.47 3.00 17.05
C HIS A 38 15.28 1.79 17.99
N THR A 39 14.03 1.36 18.22
CA THR A 39 13.73 0.23 19.11
C THR A 39 13.95 -1.10 18.40
N VAL A 40 14.71 -1.99 19.05
CA VAL A 40 14.90 -3.38 18.62
C VAL A 40 13.72 -4.23 19.08
N GLY A 41 13.14 -5.00 18.16
CA GLY A 41 11.98 -5.85 18.42
C GLY A 41 11.28 -6.27 17.13
N LEU A 42 10.19 -7.03 17.27
CA LEU A 42 9.35 -7.43 16.15
C LEU A 42 8.30 -6.35 15.87
N PHE A 43 8.45 -5.66 14.75
CA PHE A 43 7.52 -4.59 14.32
C PHE A 43 6.95 -4.84 12.92
N ILE A 44 7.73 -5.44 12.00
CA ILE A 44 7.28 -5.64 10.63
C ILE A 44 6.02 -6.50 10.58
N ASN A 45 5.09 -6.14 9.71
CA ASN A 45 3.86 -6.90 9.48
C ASN A 45 3.56 -7.02 7.99
N VAL A 46 2.93 -8.12 7.58
CA VAL A 46 2.41 -8.29 6.22
C VAL A 46 0.91 -8.06 6.27
N VAL A 47 0.44 -7.00 5.63
CA VAL A 47 -0.98 -6.65 5.59
C VAL A 47 -1.53 -6.77 4.16
N PRO A 48 -2.80 -7.16 3.99
CA PRO A 48 -3.43 -7.16 2.68
C PRO A 48 -3.63 -5.72 2.19
N ARG A 49 -3.19 -5.44 0.95
CA ARG A 49 -3.47 -4.20 0.24
C ARG A 49 -4.48 -4.48 -0.86
N ARG A 50 -5.68 -3.93 -0.72
CA ARG A 50 -6.72 -3.97 -1.76
C ARG A 50 -6.68 -2.69 -2.59
N VAL A 51 -6.65 -2.84 -3.91
CA VAL A 51 -6.60 -1.72 -4.86
C VAL A 51 -7.73 -1.87 -5.86
N LYS A 52 -8.52 -0.80 -6.00
CA LYS A 52 -9.58 -0.67 -7.01
C LYS A 52 -9.18 0.39 -8.02
N LEU A 53 -8.97 -0.01 -9.28
CA LEU A 53 -8.65 0.89 -10.38
C LEU A 53 -9.96 1.35 -11.03
N ALA A 54 -10.27 2.65 -10.97
CA ALA A 54 -11.42 3.19 -11.71
C ALA A 54 -11.04 3.47 -13.17
N GLU A 55 -11.97 3.33 -14.11
CA GLU A 55 -11.74 3.49 -15.56
C GLU A 55 -11.00 4.79 -15.94
N ASN A 56 -11.29 5.90 -15.24
CA ASN A 56 -10.71 7.22 -15.51
C ASN A 56 -9.71 7.68 -14.43
N MET A 57 -9.17 6.75 -13.64
CA MET A 57 -8.20 7.07 -12.60
C MET A 57 -6.83 7.40 -13.21
N THR A 58 -6.31 8.58 -12.93
CA THR A 58 -4.93 8.94 -13.28
C THR A 58 -3.94 8.21 -12.35
N PHE A 59 -2.71 8.02 -12.82
CA PHE A 59 -1.66 7.44 -11.98
C PHE A 59 -1.40 8.24 -10.70
N ASN A 60 -1.48 9.58 -10.78
CA ASN A 60 -1.38 10.44 -9.60
C ASN A 60 -2.56 10.24 -8.63
N GLY A 61 -3.76 10.01 -9.15
CA GLY A 61 -4.93 9.64 -8.34
C GLY A 61 -4.71 8.32 -7.61
N LEU A 62 -4.16 7.31 -8.30
CA LEU A 62 -3.80 6.03 -7.69
C LEU A 62 -2.74 6.19 -6.58
N LEU A 63 -1.69 6.98 -6.82
CA LEU A 63 -0.67 7.26 -5.80
C LEU A 63 -1.27 7.91 -4.55
N LYS A 64 -2.15 8.91 -4.75
CA LYS A 64 -2.82 9.61 -3.65
C LYS A 64 -3.69 8.64 -2.85
N GLN A 65 -4.52 7.85 -3.50
CA GLN A 65 -5.36 6.85 -2.84
C GLN A 65 -4.54 5.84 -2.04
N LEU A 66 -3.46 5.30 -2.61
CA LEU A 66 -2.60 4.35 -1.90
C LEU A 66 -1.85 4.98 -0.73
N GLN A 67 -1.51 6.26 -0.83
CA GLN A 67 -0.88 7.00 0.27
C GLN A 67 -1.86 7.22 1.42
N GLU A 68 -3.10 7.63 1.12
CA GLU A 68 -4.17 7.82 2.11
C GLU A 68 -4.45 6.51 2.86
N GLN A 69 -4.63 5.41 2.12
CA GLN A 69 -4.82 4.07 2.71
C GLN A 69 -3.63 3.60 3.57
N SER A 70 -2.42 4.09 3.31
CA SER A 70 -1.24 3.73 4.11
C SER A 70 -1.14 4.53 5.40
N LEU A 71 -1.84 5.66 5.52
CA LEU A 71 -1.93 6.45 6.74
C LEU A 71 -3.05 5.95 7.66
N GLU A 72 -4.08 5.32 7.08
CA GLU A 72 -5.19 4.68 7.81
C GLU A 72 -4.83 3.30 8.37
N SER A 73 -3.72 2.69 7.92
CA SER A 73 -3.23 1.37 8.35
C SER A 73 -2.21 1.51 9.48
#